data_AF-M1YRG0-F1
#
_entry.id   AF-M1YRG0-F1
#
_cell.length_a   1.000
_cell.length_b   1.000
_cell.length_c   1.000
_cell.angle_alpha   90.00
_cell.angle_beta   90.00
_cell.angle_gamma   90.00
#
_symmetry.space_group_name_H-M   'P 1'
#
loop_
_entity.id
_entity.type
_entity.pdbx_description
1 polymer ?
#
loop_
_entity_poly.entity_id
_entity_poly.type
_entity_poly.pdbx_seq_one_letter_code
_entity_poly.pdbx_strand_id
1 'polypeptide(L)'
;MKRFISLLLVAVLILAMTIPVLAERNDKTKEPNPNKPVSREDFNSSLTSLLEEYGYSWEPTKGKGNVTREELVMILGKLLIDEDIIDISSMELSFKDIKHMDKNTKEKLIALFNEGIIKGKTKQTFNPNSKVTYGELKAVLERIRKILEQKGDKWNKKTIPFKQLKTEISYSGKEGVVVKEERDKVIVSVTKEFGSPGYDLKVNKIRKVGSRYEIDLSIIPPDEDTILPTVVTYLTANIEIDKKYLGKSPYRFYVKETVKDIENRKEIPFKQLKTENTYSGKEGIVVKEDRDRIYLTVTKEFPTPGYAMAVEKIVYEDGEYKVHLIIAPPQKGTILPQVISYRTIHLEILKDDMGKPPYNFIWEVLPILL
;
A
#
# COMPACT_ATOMS: atom_id res chain seq x y z
N MET A 1 20.19 3.92 -30.13
CA MET A 1 21.05 2.95 -29.41
C MET A 1 21.60 3.41 -28.05
N LYS A 2 21.13 4.52 -27.44
CA LYS A 2 21.61 4.98 -26.11
C LYS A 2 20.64 4.74 -24.94
N ARG A 3 19.44 4.20 -25.18
CA ARG A 3 18.42 3.95 -24.12
C ARG A 3 18.47 2.55 -23.48
N PHE A 4 19.22 1.61 -24.04
CA PHE A 4 19.33 0.24 -23.51
C PHE A 4 20.49 0.04 -22.51
N ILE A 5 21.47 0.94 -22.47
CA ILE A 5 22.62 0.82 -21.55
C ILE A 5 22.26 1.27 -20.12
N SER A 6 21.28 2.17 -19.97
CA SER A 6 20.84 2.66 -18.65
C SER A 6 20.01 1.61 -17.88
N LEU A 7 19.18 0.82 -18.56
CA LEU A 7 18.40 -0.26 -17.92
C LEU A 7 19.28 -1.42 -17.44
N LEU A 8 20.39 -1.71 -18.15
CA LEU A 8 21.34 -2.74 -17.72
C LEU A 8 22.16 -2.28 -16.49
N LEU A 9 22.46 -0.98 -16.36
CA LEU A 9 23.20 -0.45 -15.22
C LEU A 9 22.34 -0.37 -13.94
N VAL A 10 21.04 -0.09 -14.06
CA VAL A 10 20.11 -0.06 -12.92
C VAL A 10 19.77 -1.47 -12.43
N ALA A 11 19.69 -2.47 -13.33
CA ALA A 11 19.52 -3.87 -12.95
C ALA A 11 20.77 -4.47 -12.27
N VAL A 12 21.98 -4.04 -12.67
CA VAL A 12 23.24 -4.50 -12.04
C VAL A 12 23.49 -3.85 -10.68
N LEU A 13 22.98 -2.62 -10.43
CA LEU A 13 23.09 -1.98 -9.12
C LEU A 13 22.13 -2.54 -8.06
N ILE A 14 20.97 -3.09 -8.47
CA ILE A 14 20.03 -3.74 -7.54
C ILE A 14 20.55 -5.11 -7.06
N LEU A 15 21.44 -5.76 -7.81
CA LEU A 15 22.04 -7.04 -7.39
C LEU A 15 23.17 -6.91 -6.36
N ALA A 16 23.68 -5.70 -6.10
CA ALA A 16 24.84 -5.48 -5.21
C ALA A 16 24.46 -5.06 -3.77
N MET A 17 23.17 -4.90 -3.45
CA MET A 17 22.72 -4.36 -2.15
C MET A 17 21.86 -5.32 -1.31
N THR A 18 21.89 -6.63 -1.59
CA THR A 18 21.17 -7.64 -0.79
C THR A 18 22.13 -8.54 0.00
N ILE A 19 23.05 -7.97 0.77
CA ILE A 19 23.63 -8.66 1.94
C ILE A 19 23.89 -7.59 3.00
N PRO A 20 23.08 -7.56 4.07
CA PRO A 20 23.70 -7.83 5.37
C PRO A 20 22.73 -8.47 6.37
N VAL A 21 22.96 -9.73 6.76
CA VAL A 21 22.94 -10.15 8.18
C VAL A 21 23.83 -11.40 8.30
N LEU A 22 25.12 -11.15 8.44
CA LEU A 22 26.11 -12.01 9.11
C LEU A 22 27.22 -11.05 9.55
N ALA A 23 26.85 -10.11 10.41
CA ALA A 23 27.77 -9.13 10.96
C ALA A 23 28.23 -9.63 12.34
N GLU A 24 29.28 -10.45 12.35
CA GLU A 24 30.18 -10.48 13.50
C GLU A 24 31.08 -9.23 13.44
N ARG A 25 31.19 -8.56 14.59
CA ARG A 25 32.06 -7.40 14.79
C ARG A 25 33.51 -7.75 14.44
N ASN A 26 34.14 -6.85 13.68
CA ASN A 26 35.58 -6.73 13.45
C ASN A 26 36.25 -7.92 12.75
N ASP A 27 36.13 -8.01 11.42
CA ASP A 27 37.27 -7.94 10.49
C ASP A 27 36.73 -7.89 9.06
N LYS A 28 37.53 -7.42 8.11
CA LYS A 28 37.20 -7.28 6.68
C LYS A 28 36.48 -8.53 6.15
N THR A 29 35.20 -8.40 5.79
CA THR A 29 34.26 -9.50 5.54
C THR A 29 34.69 -10.40 4.37
N LYS A 30 35.39 -11.49 4.67
CA LYS A 30 35.36 -12.69 3.81
C LYS A 30 33.98 -13.30 3.95
N GLU A 31 33.29 -13.53 2.82
CA GLU A 31 32.05 -14.32 2.85
C GLU A 31 32.30 -15.65 3.58
N PRO A 32 31.41 -16.07 4.49
CA PRO A 32 31.57 -17.33 5.20
C PRO A 32 31.65 -18.48 4.20
N ASN A 33 32.59 -19.40 4.42
CA ASN A 33 32.80 -20.56 3.56
C ASN A 33 31.45 -21.30 3.34
N PRO A 34 30.95 -21.42 2.10
CA PRO A 34 29.62 -21.95 1.82
C PRO A 34 29.44 -23.41 2.23
N ASN A 35 30.54 -24.15 2.40
CA ASN A 35 30.54 -25.55 2.83
C ASN A 35 30.68 -25.73 4.35
N LYS A 36 30.93 -24.65 5.11
CA LYS A 36 31.02 -24.71 6.57
C LYS A 36 29.62 -25.01 7.15
N PRO A 37 29.49 -25.96 8.10
CA PRO A 37 28.25 -26.18 8.83
C PRO A 37 27.78 -24.94 9.59
N VAL A 38 26.47 -24.71 9.62
CA VAL A 38 25.84 -23.59 10.33
C VAL A 38 25.51 -23.99 11.77
N SER A 39 25.90 -23.13 12.71
CA SER A 39 25.52 -23.28 14.12
C SER A 39 24.02 -22.99 14.31
N ARG A 40 23.40 -23.54 15.36
CA ARG A 40 21.98 -23.23 15.64
C ARG A 40 21.73 -21.77 15.96
N GLU A 41 22.70 -21.10 16.59
CA GLU A 41 22.64 -19.66 16.87
C GLU A 41 22.60 -18.85 15.57
N ASP A 42 23.49 -19.15 14.63
CA ASP A 42 23.51 -18.50 13.31
C ASP A 42 22.24 -18.78 12.52
N PHE A 43 21.79 -20.04 12.51
CA PHE A 43 20.53 -20.43 11.86
C PHE A 43 19.34 -19.63 12.42
N ASN A 44 19.21 -19.59 13.75
CA ASN A 44 18.14 -18.87 14.43
C ASN A 44 18.21 -17.36 14.11
N SER A 45 19.40 -16.77 14.15
CA SER A 45 19.62 -15.36 13.85
C SER A 45 19.24 -15.01 12.41
N SER A 46 19.70 -15.80 11.43
CA SER A 46 19.40 -15.59 10.01
C SER A 46 17.92 -15.75 9.70
N LEU A 47 17.27 -16.78 10.26
CA LEU A 47 15.84 -17.00 10.06
C LEU A 47 15.00 -15.89 10.72
N THR A 48 15.35 -15.48 11.94
CA THR A 48 14.69 -14.35 12.64
C THR A 48 14.77 -13.08 11.81
N SER A 49 15.96 -12.76 11.30
CA SER A 49 16.17 -11.56 10.49
C SER A 49 15.30 -11.55 9.23
N LEU A 50 15.19 -12.70 8.56
CA LEU A 50 14.30 -12.84 7.40
C LEU A 50 12.84 -12.68 7.81
N LEU A 51 12.38 -13.36 8.84
CA LEU A 51 10.97 -13.33 9.23
C LEU A 51 10.52 -11.95 9.72
N GLU A 52 11.36 -11.26 10.50
CA GLU A 52 11.09 -9.90 10.97
C GLU A 52 11.03 -8.87 9.82
N GLU A 53 11.75 -9.12 8.72
CA GLU A 53 11.69 -8.31 7.49
C GLU A 53 10.25 -8.29 6.93
N TYR A 54 9.56 -9.42 6.95
CA TYR A 54 8.18 -9.60 6.48
C TYR A 54 7.14 -9.54 7.62
N GLY A 55 7.61 -9.20 8.83
CA GLY A 55 6.80 -8.96 10.03
C GLY A 55 6.19 -10.21 10.66
N TYR A 56 6.84 -11.36 10.49
CA TYR A 56 6.58 -12.58 11.24
C TYR A 56 7.45 -12.61 12.50
N SER A 57 6.88 -13.09 13.59
CA SER A 57 7.60 -13.39 14.83
C SER A 57 7.60 -14.89 15.05
N TRP A 58 8.70 -15.42 15.58
CA TRP A 58 8.79 -16.84 15.93
C TRP A 58 9.68 -17.00 17.17
N GLU A 59 9.60 -18.16 17.80
CA GLU A 59 10.45 -18.49 18.94
C GLU A 59 11.69 -19.29 18.48
N PRO A 60 12.91 -18.74 18.60
CA PRO A 60 14.13 -19.45 18.26
C PRO A 60 14.29 -20.76 19.03
N THR A 61 14.73 -21.81 18.34
CA THR A 61 14.91 -23.13 18.98
C THR A 61 16.11 -23.17 19.91
N LYS A 62 15.94 -23.81 21.08
CA LYS A 62 17.02 -24.06 22.04
C LYS A 62 17.84 -25.28 21.63
N GLY A 63 19.14 -25.27 21.93
CA GLY A 63 20.04 -26.40 21.70
C GLY A 63 21.46 -25.95 21.33
N LYS A 64 22.43 -26.86 21.43
CA LYS A 64 23.83 -26.60 21.08
C LYS A 64 24.22 -27.29 19.77
N GLY A 65 25.27 -26.78 19.12
CA GLY A 65 25.86 -27.37 17.92
C GLY A 65 25.15 -27.01 16.62
N ASN A 66 25.47 -27.75 15.56
CA ASN A 66 25.03 -27.46 14.19
C ASN A 66 23.68 -28.10 13.87
N VAL A 67 22.89 -27.39 13.07
CA VAL A 67 21.56 -27.81 12.62
C VAL A 67 21.70 -28.90 11.55
N THR A 68 21.00 -30.01 11.74
CA THR A 68 20.84 -31.08 10.73
C THR A 68 19.75 -30.72 9.72
N ARG A 69 19.75 -31.36 8.55
CA ARG A 69 18.70 -31.14 7.54
C ARG A 69 17.32 -31.56 8.04
N GLU A 70 17.24 -32.60 8.86
CA GLU A 70 16.00 -33.04 9.51
C GLU A 70 15.48 -31.99 10.51
N GLU A 71 16.34 -31.43 11.35
CA GLU A 71 15.96 -30.35 12.26
C GLU A 71 15.52 -29.10 11.49
N LEU A 72 16.20 -28.75 10.39
CA LEU A 72 15.80 -27.64 9.52
C LEU A 72 14.40 -27.86 8.94
N VAL A 73 14.08 -29.08 8.48
CA VAL A 73 12.73 -29.45 8.01
C VAL A 73 11.71 -29.29 9.12
N MET A 74 12.01 -29.78 10.33
CA MET A 74 11.10 -29.69 11.46
C MET A 74 10.78 -28.25 11.83
N ILE A 75 11.81 -27.41 11.94
CA ILE A 75 11.67 -26.01 12.34
C ILE A 75 10.93 -25.23 11.27
N LEU A 76 11.40 -25.27 10.03
CA LEU A 76 10.81 -24.49 8.94
C LEU A 76 9.42 -24.99 8.57
N GLY A 77 9.24 -26.30 8.47
CA GLY A 77 7.96 -26.87 8.08
C GLY A 77 6.88 -26.60 9.13
N LYS A 78 7.21 -26.72 10.42
CA LYS A 78 6.28 -26.34 11.48
C LYS A 78 5.94 -24.86 11.40
N LEU A 79 6.95 -24.00 11.40
CA LEU A 79 6.77 -22.55 11.38
C LEU A 79 5.93 -22.08 10.18
N LEU A 80 6.30 -22.50 8.97
CA LEU A 80 5.67 -21.99 7.75
C LEU A 80 4.24 -22.53 7.56
N ILE A 81 3.94 -23.74 8.06
CA ILE A 81 2.57 -24.27 8.06
C ILE A 81 1.72 -23.58 9.14
N ASP A 82 2.25 -23.44 10.36
CA ASP A 82 1.52 -22.81 11.48
C ASP A 82 1.19 -21.33 11.18
N GLU A 83 2.04 -20.65 10.42
CA GLU A 83 1.84 -19.26 9.97
C GLU A 83 1.06 -19.14 8.64
N ASP A 84 0.52 -20.24 8.10
CA ASP A 84 -0.25 -20.27 6.84
C ASP A 84 0.53 -19.71 5.63
N ILE A 85 1.87 -19.83 5.66
CA ILE A 85 2.75 -19.41 4.56
C ILE A 85 2.77 -20.47 3.46
N ILE A 86 2.75 -21.76 3.87
CA ILE A 86 2.72 -22.91 2.97
C ILE A 86 1.64 -23.90 3.41
N ASP A 87 1.07 -24.61 2.45
CA ASP A 87 0.04 -25.62 2.70
C ASP A 87 0.63 -27.00 2.99
N ILE A 88 -0.14 -27.82 3.71
CA ILE A 88 0.14 -29.25 3.83
C ILE A 88 -0.03 -29.88 2.44
N SER A 89 0.95 -30.70 2.04
CA SER A 89 0.93 -31.40 0.75
C SER A 89 1.00 -32.91 0.94
N SER A 90 0.38 -33.63 0.00
CA SER A 90 0.39 -35.09 -0.06
C SER A 90 0.95 -35.53 -1.42
N MET A 91 2.27 -35.62 -1.52
CA MET A 91 2.96 -36.21 -2.65
C MET A 91 4.00 -37.23 -2.21
N GLU A 92 4.31 -38.18 -3.09
CA GLU A 92 5.36 -39.15 -2.84
C GLU A 92 6.75 -38.56 -3.13
N LEU A 93 7.68 -38.75 -2.20
CA LEU A 93 9.09 -38.40 -2.38
C LEU A 93 9.88 -39.63 -2.78
N SER A 94 10.76 -39.48 -3.79
CA SER A 94 11.64 -40.55 -4.27
C SER A 94 12.88 -40.78 -3.39
N PHE A 95 12.97 -40.15 -2.21
CA PHE A 95 14.11 -40.27 -1.32
C PHE A 95 14.10 -41.61 -0.57
N LYS A 96 15.17 -42.41 -0.73
CA LYS A 96 15.25 -43.74 -0.12
C LYS A 96 15.64 -43.69 1.36
N ASP A 97 16.35 -42.65 1.76
CA ASP A 97 16.99 -42.47 3.06
C ASP A 97 16.11 -41.75 4.09
N ILE A 98 14.86 -41.42 3.75
CA ILE A 98 13.89 -40.83 4.68
C ILE A 98 12.93 -41.88 5.26
N LYS A 99 13.07 -43.17 4.92
CA LYS A 99 12.14 -44.22 5.37
C LYS A 99 11.98 -44.28 6.89
N HIS A 100 13.05 -44.04 7.63
CA HIS A 100 13.07 -44.06 9.10
C HIS A 100 12.62 -42.76 9.77
N MET A 101 12.41 -41.68 8.99
CA MET A 101 11.91 -40.42 9.51
C MET A 101 10.46 -40.58 10.00
N ASP A 102 10.11 -39.92 11.09
CA ASP A 102 8.75 -39.99 11.62
C ASP A 102 7.75 -39.35 10.65
N LYS A 103 6.47 -39.74 10.78
CA LYS A 103 5.41 -39.31 9.86
C LYS A 103 5.26 -37.78 9.83
N ASN A 104 5.32 -37.13 10.98
CA ASN A 104 5.09 -35.70 11.13
C ASN A 104 6.25 -34.87 10.54
N THR A 105 7.49 -35.36 10.62
CA THR A 105 8.64 -34.76 9.94
C THR A 105 8.58 -34.99 8.43
N LYS A 106 8.14 -36.17 7.98
CA LYS A 106 7.94 -36.46 6.54
C LYS A 106 6.89 -35.53 5.91
N GLU A 107 5.76 -35.28 6.57
CA GLU A 107 4.72 -34.36 6.09
C GLU A 107 5.28 -32.94 5.87
N LYS A 108 6.11 -32.45 6.81
CA LYS A 108 6.80 -31.16 6.67
C LYS A 108 7.81 -31.17 5.53
N LEU A 109 8.57 -32.25 5.37
CA LEU A 109 9.49 -32.39 4.25
C LEU A 109 8.75 -32.33 2.90
N ILE A 110 7.60 -32.99 2.81
CA ILE A 110 6.74 -32.99 1.62
C ILE A 110 6.27 -31.58 1.29
N ALA A 111 5.73 -30.84 2.27
CA ALA A 111 5.29 -29.45 2.09
C ALA A 111 6.44 -28.53 1.62
N LEU A 112 7.58 -28.58 2.31
CA LEU A 112 8.76 -27.77 1.95
C LEU A 112 9.35 -28.14 0.58
N PHE A 113 9.24 -29.40 0.17
CA PHE A 113 9.70 -29.86 -1.14
C PHE A 113 8.74 -29.43 -2.26
N ASN A 114 7.42 -29.52 -2.02
CA ASN A 114 6.38 -29.08 -2.94
C ASN A 114 6.54 -27.59 -3.31
N GLU A 115 6.76 -26.75 -2.30
CA GLU A 115 7.03 -25.31 -2.47
C GLU A 115 8.43 -25.01 -3.02
N GLY A 116 9.25 -26.03 -3.27
CA GLY A 116 10.60 -25.90 -3.79
C GLY A 116 11.59 -25.26 -2.81
N ILE A 117 11.20 -25.00 -1.55
CA ILE A 117 12.04 -24.43 -0.50
C ILE A 117 13.24 -25.35 -0.24
N ILE A 118 12.96 -26.64 -0.04
CA ILE A 118 13.98 -27.67 0.19
C ILE A 118 14.10 -28.58 -1.03
N LYS A 119 15.34 -29.01 -1.32
CA LYS A 119 15.66 -29.99 -2.36
C LYS A 119 16.49 -31.13 -1.79
N GLY A 120 16.43 -32.31 -2.41
CA GLY A 120 17.34 -33.41 -2.11
C GLY A 120 18.79 -33.10 -2.52
N LYS A 121 19.75 -33.82 -1.93
CA LYS A 121 21.16 -33.79 -2.36
C LYS A 121 21.32 -34.45 -3.73
N THR A 122 20.51 -35.48 -3.99
CA THR A 122 20.36 -36.13 -5.29
C THR A 122 18.87 -36.40 -5.54
N LYS A 123 18.52 -36.98 -6.70
CA LYS A 123 17.13 -37.39 -6.99
C LYS A 123 16.59 -38.45 -6.02
N GLN A 124 17.44 -39.22 -5.34
CA GLN A 124 17.04 -40.32 -4.47
C GLN A 124 17.56 -40.21 -3.02
N THR A 125 18.25 -39.11 -2.69
CA THR A 125 18.92 -38.94 -1.39
C THR A 125 18.64 -37.55 -0.82
N PHE A 126 18.07 -37.51 0.38
CA PHE A 126 17.82 -36.28 1.13
C PHE A 126 18.95 -35.94 2.11
N ASN A 127 19.53 -36.97 2.73
CA ASN A 127 20.54 -36.98 3.78
C ASN A 127 20.13 -36.24 5.07
N PRO A 128 19.13 -36.74 5.81
CA PRO A 128 18.52 -36.04 6.95
C PRO A 128 19.51 -35.70 8.08
N ASN A 129 20.47 -36.58 8.35
CA ASN A 129 21.43 -36.44 9.44
C ASN A 129 22.59 -35.48 9.13
N SER A 130 22.78 -35.10 7.86
CA SER A 130 23.87 -34.20 7.49
C SER A 130 23.64 -32.78 8.01
N LYS A 131 24.73 -32.10 8.35
CA LYS A 131 24.70 -30.72 8.83
C LYS A 131 24.44 -29.76 7.67
N VAL A 132 23.58 -28.78 7.92
CA VAL A 132 23.26 -27.71 6.96
C VAL A 132 24.48 -26.80 6.83
N THR A 133 24.89 -26.51 5.60
CA THR A 133 26.00 -25.57 5.34
C THR A 133 25.49 -24.14 5.13
N TYR A 134 26.37 -23.12 5.25
CA TYR A 134 25.98 -21.72 5.03
C TYR A 134 25.40 -21.50 3.62
N GLY A 135 25.98 -22.15 2.60
CA GLY A 135 25.48 -22.09 1.23
C GLY A 135 24.09 -22.69 1.08
N GLU A 136 23.81 -23.80 1.77
CA GLU A 136 22.48 -24.41 1.79
C GLU A 136 21.46 -23.53 2.50
N LEU A 137 21.80 -23.00 3.68
CA LEU A 137 20.91 -22.13 4.43
C LEU A 137 20.59 -20.86 3.63
N LYS A 138 21.59 -20.21 3.03
CA LYS A 138 21.39 -19.04 2.15
C LYS A 138 20.41 -19.36 1.03
N ALA A 139 20.59 -20.49 0.33
CA ALA A 139 19.70 -20.89 -0.75
C ALA A 139 18.26 -21.18 -0.27
N VAL A 140 18.09 -21.75 0.92
CA VAL A 140 16.77 -22.01 1.53
C VAL A 140 16.10 -20.69 1.91
N LEU A 141 16.80 -19.80 2.61
CA LEU A 141 16.28 -18.49 3.03
C LEU A 141 15.86 -17.63 1.83
N GLU A 142 16.63 -17.64 0.74
CA GLU A 142 16.27 -16.93 -0.49
C GLU A 142 15.00 -17.48 -1.15
N ARG A 143 14.69 -18.78 -1.00
CA ARG A 143 13.44 -19.35 -1.51
C ARG A 143 12.25 -18.99 -0.62
N ILE A 144 12.45 -19.00 0.70
CA ILE A 144 11.44 -18.52 1.65
C ILE A 144 11.14 -17.05 1.38
N ARG A 145 12.17 -16.20 1.21
CA ARG A 145 12.05 -14.79 0.84
C ARG A 145 11.13 -14.60 -0.36
N LYS A 146 11.36 -15.34 -1.45
CA LYS A 146 10.52 -15.27 -2.66
C LYS A 146 9.05 -15.62 -2.41
N ILE A 147 8.78 -16.61 -1.57
CA ILE A 147 7.40 -16.98 -1.21
C ILE A 147 6.75 -15.88 -0.36
N LEU A 148 7.49 -15.34 0.61
CA LEU A 148 7.03 -14.23 1.44
C LEU A 148 6.75 -12.97 0.60
N GLU A 149 7.58 -12.67 -0.40
CA GLU A 149 7.37 -11.59 -1.36
C GLU A 149 6.09 -11.79 -2.19
N GLN A 150 5.82 -13.02 -2.63
CA GLN A 150 4.63 -13.36 -3.43
C GLN A 150 3.34 -13.33 -2.62
N LYS A 151 3.36 -13.91 -1.42
CA LYS A 151 2.23 -13.87 -0.47
C LYS A 151 1.99 -12.45 0.03
N GLY A 152 3.00 -11.58 -0.06
CA GLY A 152 3.04 -10.27 0.54
C GLY A 152 3.33 -10.37 2.05
N ASP A 153 3.83 -9.29 2.63
CA ASP A 153 4.03 -9.21 4.08
C ASP A 153 2.74 -9.62 4.82
N LYS A 154 2.85 -10.27 5.99
CA LYS A 154 1.69 -10.49 6.90
C LYS A 154 0.90 -9.17 7.13
N TRP A 155 1.59 -8.05 6.96
CA TRP A 155 1.13 -6.66 7.10
C TRP A 155 0.73 -5.97 5.78
N ASN A 156 0.72 -6.64 4.62
CA ASN A 156 0.13 -6.05 3.40
C ASN A 156 -1.37 -5.72 3.61
N LYS A 157 -1.99 -6.29 4.66
CA LYS A 157 -3.32 -5.96 5.22
C LYS A 157 -3.36 -4.86 6.31
N LYS A 158 -2.23 -4.34 6.82
CA LYS A 158 -2.22 -3.23 7.79
C LYS A 158 -1.48 -2.03 7.18
N THR A 159 -2.24 -1.25 6.41
CA THR A 159 -1.93 0.15 6.14
C THR A 159 -1.36 0.78 7.42
N ILE A 160 -0.19 1.41 7.34
CA ILE A 160 0.35 2.18 8.45
C ILE A 160 -0.58 3.38 8.63
N PRO A 161 -1.25 3.56 9.78
CA PRO A 161 -2.10 4.72 9.99
C PRO A 161 -1.27 5.99 9.89
N PHE A 162 -1.75 6.94 9.11
CA PHE A 162 -1.11 8.23 8.89
C PHE A 162 -2.15 9.34 8.89
N LYS A 163 -1.68 10.57 9.09
CA LYS A 163 -2.48 11.78 8.90
C LYS A 163 -1.80 12.64 7.84
N GLN A 164 -2.45 12.82 6.69
CA GLN A 164 -2.02 13.81 5.71
C GLN A 164 -2.44 15.20 6.21
N LEU A 165 -1.47 16.11 6.30
CA LEU A 165 -1.70 17.53 6.55
C LEU A 165 -2.01 18.24 5.24
N LYS A 166 -2.39 19.52 5.32
CA LYS A 166 -2.66 20.33 4.12
C LYS A 166 -1.42 20.34 3.21
N THR A 167 -1.64 20.08 1.92
CA THR A 167 -0.60 20.19 0.90
C THR A 167 -0.16 21.65 0.80
N GLU A 168 1.15 21.87 0.86
CA GLU A 168 1.76 23.20 0.75
C GLU A 168 2.23 23.43 -0.69
N ILE A 169 2.05 24.67 -1.17
CA ILE A 169 2.48 25.09 -2.50
C ILE A 169 3.61 26.11 -2.34
N SER A 170 4.70 25.93 -3.06
CA SER A 170 5.81 26.88 -3.14
C SER A 170 6.26 27.11 -4.59
N TYR A 171 6.87 28.26 -4.84
CA TYR A 171 7.49 28.62 -6.13
C TYR A 171 9.02 28.47 -6.11
N SER A 172 9.56 27.95 -5.00
CA SER A 172 10.96 27.56 -4.86
C SER A 172 11.07 26.34 -3.97
N GLY A 173 11.95 25.41 -4.32
CA GLY A 173 12.04 24.15 -3.59
C GLY A 173 12.96 23.14 -4.26
N LYS A 174 12.94 21.92 -3.72
CA LYS A 174 13.65 20.77 -4.28
C LYS A 174 12.76 19.55 -4.14
N GLU A 175 12.60 18.81 -5.22
CA GLU A 175 11.91 17.53 -5.23
C GLU A 175 12.64 16.49 -4.36
N GLY A 176 11.86 15.69 -3.62
CA GLY A 176 12.39 14.62 -2.78
C GLY A 176 11.54 14.30 -1.56
N VAL A 177 12.07 13.41 -0.72
CA VAL A 177 11.47 13.00 0.54
C VAL A 177 12.35 13.46 1.70
N VAL A 178 11.78 14.22 2.62
CA VAL A 178 12.44 14.65 3.86
C VAL A 178 11.76 13.96 5.04
N VAL A 179 12.55 13.39 5.93
CA VAL A 179 12.07 12.70 7.13
C VAL A 179 12.57 13.45 8.35
N LYS A 180 11.65 13.93 9.19
CA LYS A 180 11.95 14.57 10.46
C LYS A 180 11.40 13.72 11.60
N GLU A 181 12.27 13.33 12.51
CA GLU A 181 11.88 12.60 13.71
C GLU A 181 11.50 13.56 14.84
N GLU A 182 10.36 13.29 15.47
CA GLU A 182 9.93 13.96 16.71
C GLU A 182 9.88 12.95 17.86
N ARG A 183 9.39 13.36 19.03
CA ARG A 183 9.41 12.53 20.24
C ARG A 183 8.62 11.23 20.07
N ASP A 184 7.37 11.35 19.61
CA ASP A 184 6.40 10.25 19.45
C ASP A 184 5.98 10.03 17.99
N LYS A 185 6.41 10.89 17.07
CA LYS A 185 6.00 10.88 15.66
C LYS A 185 7.18 10.99 14.71
N VAL A 186 6.91 10.64 13.45
CA VAL A 186 7.75 10.93 12.30
C VAL A 186 6.95 11.77 11.33
N ILE A 187 7.53 12.87 10.87
CA ILE A 187 6.98 13.73 9.83
C ILE A 187 7.71 13.42 8.54
N VAL A 188 6.95 13.04 7.51
CA VAL A 188 7.48 12.77 6.17
C VAL A 188 6.93 13.81 5.21
N SER A 189 7.81 14.60 4.62
CA SER A 189 7.47 15.62 3.63
C SER A 189 7.87 15.11 2.25
N VAL A 190 6.90 14.88 1.38
CA VAL A 190 7.12 14.46 -0.01
C VAL A 190 6.88 15.66 -0.92
N THR A 191 7.94 16.16 -1.56
CA THR A 191 7.88 17.31 -2.47
C THR A 191 8.00 16.85 -3.92
N LYS A 192 7.10 17.31 -4.79
CA LYS A 192 7.11 17.07 -6.24
C LYS A 192 7.17 18.38 -7.02
N GLU A 193 7.95 18.41 -8.09
CA GLU A 193 8.07 19.55 -9.00
C GLU A 193 7.10 19.39 -10.19
N PHE A 194 6.40 20.48 -10.52
CA PHE A 194 5.49 20.56 -11.65
C PHE A 194 5.77 21.81 -12.49
N GLY A 195 5.65 21.69 -13.82
CA GLY A 195 5.88 22.81 -14.75
C GLY A 195 4.78 23.87 -14.79
N SER A 196 3.64 23.60 -14.14
CA SER A 196 2.50 24.51 -13.98
C SER A 196 1.83 24.26 -12.63
N PRO A 197 1.10 25.24 -12.08
CA PRO A 197 0.25 25.03 -10.90
C PRO A 197 -0.97 24.14 -11.24
N GLY A 198 -1.76 23.81 -10.22
CA GLY A 198 -3.05 23.14 -10.38
C GLY A 198 -3.03 21.63 -10.20
N TYR A 199 -1.85 21.04 -9.98
CA TYR A 199 -1.74 19.65 -9.53
C TYR A 199 -2.15 19.52 -8.06
N ASP A 200 -2.54 18.32 -7.65
CA ASP A 200 -2.70 17.93 -6.25
C ASP A 200 -1.99 16.61 -5.96
N LEU A 201 -1.64 16.41 -4.68
CA LEU A 201 -0.96 15.24 -4.16
C LEU A 201 -1.82 14.53 -3.12
N LYS A 202 -2.19 13.28 -3.41
CA LYS A 202 -2.96 12.45 -2.48
C LYS A 202 -2.14 11.24 -2.04
N VAL A 203 -1.93 11.11 -0.73
CA VAL A 203 -1.31 9.91 -0.16
C VAL A 203 -2.38 8.86 0.05
N ASN A 204 -2.30 7.77 -0.71
CA ASN A 204 -3.32 6.71 -0.67
C ASN A 204 -3.06 5.74 0.49
N LYS A 205 -1.80 5.30 0.61
CA LYS A 205 -1.41 4.24 1.54
C LYS A 205 0.07 4.36 1.88
N ILE A 206 0.39 4.01 3.12
CA ILE A 206 1.76 3.76 3.55
C ILE A 206 1.87 2.30 3.99
N ARG A 207 2.92 1.61 3.54
CA ARG A 207 3.22 0.22 3.94
C ARG A 207 4.71 0.04 4.15
N LYS A 208 5.07 -0.89 5.04
CA LYS A 208 6.45 -1.37 5.11
C LYS A 208 6.68 -2.31 3.93
N VAL A 209 7.85 -2.24 3.31
CA VAL A 209 8.32 -3.12 2.24
C VAL A 209 9.78 -3.44 2.54
N GLY A 210 10.02 -4.63 3.09
CA GLY A 210 11.33 -5.02 3.62
C GLY A 210 11.85 -4.04 4.68
N SER A 211 13.03 -3.44 4.45
CA SER A 211 13.65 -2.47 5.37
C SER A 211 13.20 -1.01 5.17
N ARG A 212 12.27 -0.75 4.23
CA ARG A 212 11.82 0.60 3.87
C ARG A 212 10.30 0.75 4.04
N TYR A 213 9.82 1.98 3.91
CA TYR A 213 8.41 2.33 3.90
C TYR A 213 8.06 2.90 2.53
N GLU A 214 7.10 2.29 1.86
CA GLU A 214 6.54 2.78 0.60
C GLU A 214 5.40 3.74 0.88
N ILE A 215 5.43 4.90 0.24
CA ILE A 215 4.34 5.86 0.16
C ILE A 215 3.72 5.74 -1.21
N ASP A 216 2.48 5.26 -1.26
CA ASP A 216 1.65 5.26 -2.45
C ASP A 216 1.06 6.67 -2.64
N LEU A 217 1.56 7.37 -3.66
CA LEU A 217 1.23 8.77 -3.95
C LEU A 217 0.53 8.89 -5.30
N SER A 218 -0.70 9.39 -5.28
CA SER A 218 -1.42 9.82 -6.48
C SER A 218 -1.10 11.27 -6.81
N ILE A 219 -0.73 11.50 -8.06
CA ILE A 219 -0.61 12.84 -8.66
C ILE A 219 -1.90 13.09 -9.44
N ILE A 220 -2.61 14.14 -9.05
CA ILE A 220 -3.88 14.56 -9.67
C ILE A 220 -3.57 15.78 -10.53
N PRO A 221 -3.64 15.69 -11.86
CA PRO A 221 -3.42 16.84 -12.73
C PRO A 221 -4.60 17.84 -12.66
N PRO A 222 -4.38 19.12 -13.03
CA PRO A 222 -5.46 20.09 -13.20
C PRO A 222 -6.41 19.69 -14.32
N ASP A 223 -7.63 20.25 -14.30
CA ASP A 223 -8.62 20.04 -15.37
C ASP A 223 -8.03 20.50 -16.73
N GLU A 224 -8.19 19.72 -17.80
CA GLU A 224 -7.54 19.94 -19.11
C GLU A 224 -7.86 21.32 -19.72
N ASP A 225 -9.05 21.84 -19.45
CA ASP A 225 -9.51 23.15 -19.93
C ASP A 225 -9.02 24.34 -19.07
N THR A 226 -8.24 24.07 -18.01
CA THR A 226 -7.74 25.12 -17.12
C THR A 226 -6.58 25.86 -17.78
N ILE A 227 -6.77 27.16 -18.02
CA ILE A 227 -5.68 28.04 -18.45
C ILE A 227 -4.77 28.32 -17.24
N LEU A 228 -3.55 27.82 -17.29
CA LEU A 228 -2.58 27.90 -16.20
C LEU A 228 -1.32 28.66 -16.63
N PRO A 229 -0.70 29.44 -15.72
CA PRO A 229 0.58 30.06 -15.98
C PRO A 229 1.68 28.99 -16.06
N THR A 230 2.62 29.16 -16.99
CA THR A 230 3.80 28.29 -17.12
C THR A 230 4.87 28.68 -16.11
N VAL A 231 4.63 28.34 -14.85
CA VAL A 231 5.56 28.58 -13.75
C VAL A 231 5.80 27.29 -12.99
N VAL A 232 7.07 27.03 -12.66
CA VAL A 232 7.45 25.86 -11.87
C VAL A 232 6.86 25.99 -10.46
N THR A 233 6.19 24.94 -10.02
CA THR A 233 5.60 24.85 -8.67
C THR A 233 6.07 23.59 -7.97
N TYR A 234 6.23 23.70 -6.66
CA TYR A 234 6.59 22.60 -5.77
C TYR A 234 5.42 22.34 -4.84
N LEU A 235 4.88 21.13 -4.90
CA LEU A 235 3.84 20.67 -3.98
C LEU A 235 4.45 19.76 -2.94
N THR A 236 4.20 20.05 -1.67
CA THR A 236 4.68 19.25 -0.54
C THR A 236 3.52 18.63 0.21
N ALA A 237 3.42 17.30 0.15
CA ALA A 237 2.53 16.52 0.99
C ALA A 237 3.23 16.21 2.33
N ASN A 238 2.73 16.80 3.41
CA ASN A 238 3.24 16.59 4.77
C ASN A 238 2.43 15.48 5.46
N ILE A 239 3.11 14.44 5.96
CA ILE A 239 2.49 13.24 6.51
C ILE A 239 2.96 13.00 7.94
N GLU A 240 2.04 12.92 8.90
CA GLU A 240 2.35 12.49 10.27
C GLU A 240 2.12 11.00 10.46
N ILE A 241 3.10 10.32 11.07
CA ILE A 241 3.02 8.89 11.42
C ILE A 241 3.47 8.71 12.87
N ASP A 242 2.65 8.03 13.68
CA ASP A 242 3.00 7.68 15.06
C ASP A 242 4.10 6.59 15.06
N LYS A 243 5.18 6.82 15.81
CA LYS A 243 6.34 5.91 15.88
C LYS A 243 5.97 4.51 16.33
N LYS A 244 4.86 4.31 17.07
CA LYS A 244 4.40 2.98 17.47
C LYS A 244 4.02 2.07 16.30
N TYR A 245 3.72 2.65 15.13
CA TYR A 245 3.43 1.91 13.90
C TYR A 245 4.69 1.69 13.05
N LEU A 246 5.83 2.21 13.47
CA LEU A 246 7.10 2.11 12.77
C LEU A 246 8.07 1.23 13.55
N GLY A 247 9.03 0.64 12.85
CA GLY A 247 10.14 -0.13 13.42
C GLY A 247 11.21 0.77 14.06
N LYS A 248 12.45 0.26 14.13
CA LYS A 248 13.60 1.02 14.63
C LYS A 248 14.08 2.02 13.57
N SER A 249 14.45 3.22 14.03
CA SER A 249 15.16 4.24 13.21
C SER A 249 16.51 3.69 12.71
N PRO A 250 17.03 4.11 11.52
CA PRO A 250 16.52 5.17 10.65
C PRO A 250 15.32 4.76 9.78
N TYR A 251 14.30 5.62 9.71
CA TYR A 251 13.13 5.41 8.87
C TYR A 251 13.42 5.79 7.41
N ARG A 252 13.36 4.81 6.52
CA ARG A 252 13.67 4.99 5.09
C ARG A 252 12.40 4.96 4.27
N PHE A 253 11.93 6.11 3.81
CA PHE A 253 10.75 6.22 2.95
C PHE A 253 11.15 6.30 1.48
N TYR A 254 10.34 5.72 0.60
CA TYR A 254 10.39 5.94 -0.83
C TYR A 254 8.98 6.09 -1.39
N VAL A 255 8.86 6.82 -2.50
CA VAL A 255 7.57 7.10 -3.13
C VAL A 255 7.36 6.12 -4.28
N LYS A 256 6.18 5.52 -4.33
CA LYS A 256 5.66 4.86 -5.52
C LYS A 256 4.55 5.75 -6.07
N GLU A 257 4.84 6.36 -7.21
CA GLU A 257 3.96 7.35 -7.82
C GLU A 257 3.03 6.69 -8.83
N THR A 258 1.78 7.13 -8.81
CA THR A 258 0.81 6.85 -9.85
C THR A 258 0.22 8.18 -10.31
N VAL A 259 0.45 8.53 -11.58
CA VAL A 259 -0.30 9.63 -12.19
C VAL A 259 -1.71 9.12 -12.41
N LYS A 260 -2.71 9.78 -11.82
CA LYS A 260 -4.09 9.46 -12.15
C LYS A 260 -4.34 9.99 -13.56
N ASP A 261 -4.49 9.06 -14.52
CA ASP A 261 -4.95 9.43 -15.85
C ASP A 261 -6.35 10.04 -15.73
N ILE A 262 -6.52 11.24 -16.29
CA ILE A 262 -7.83 11.91 -16.41
C ILE A 262 -8.79 11.05 -17.26
N GLU A 263 -8.29 10.07 -18.03
CA GLU A 263 -9.08 9.19 -18.90
C GLU A 263 -10.23 8.46 -18.19
N ASN A 264 -10.14 8.19 -16.88
CA ASN A 264 -11.23 7.55 -16.12
C ASN A 264 -12.18 8.53 -15.42
N ARG A 265 -11.96 9.84 -15.55
CA ARG A 265 -12.84 10.87 -15.04
C ARG A 265 -13.80 11.29 -16.15
N LYS A 266 -15.01 10.74 -16.12
CA LYS A 266 -16.07 11.14 -17.04
C LYS A 266 -16.93 12.20 -16.38
N GLU A 267 -16.94 13.43 -16.90
CA GLU A 267 -17.97 14.40 -16.52
C GLU A 267 -19.31 13.94 -17.06
N ILE A 268 -20.34 13.98 -16.21
CA ILE A 268 -21.68 13.49 -16.51
C ILE A 268 -22.59 14.69 -16.75
N PRO A 269 -23.04 14.92 -18.00
CA PRO A 269 -24.03 15.94 -18.29
C PRO A 269 -25.29 15.74 -17.45
N PHE A 270 -25.85 16.84 -16.96
CA PHE A 270 -27.10 16.81 -16.20
C PHE A 270 -27.95 18.04 -16.53
N LYS A 271 -29.25 17.90 -16.33
CA LYS A 271 -30.23 18.98 -16.43
C LYS A 271 -30.82 19.25 -15.06
N GLN A 272 -30.66 20.48 -14.55
CA GLN A 272 -31.36 20.90 -13.34
C GLN A 272 -32.84 21.13 -13.66
N LEU A 273 -33.73 20.42 -12.95
CA LEU A 273 -35.18 20.52 -13.16
C LEU A 273 -35.79 21.61 -12.29
N LYS A 274 -35.46 21.61 -10.99
CA LYS A 274 -35.95 22.60 -10.03
C LYS A 274 -35.08 22.62 -8.77
N THR A 275 -35.21 23.72 -8.03
CA THR A 275 -34.63 23.90 -6.69
C THR A 275 -35.74 24.35 -5.76
N GLU A 276 -35.83 23.74 -4.58
CA GLU A 276 -36.83 24.07 -3.58
C GLU A 276 -36.20 24.22 -2.19
N ASN A 277 -36.86 25.03 -1.35
CA ASN A 277 -36.49 25.22 0.05
C ASN A 277 -37.66 24.78 0.91
N THR A 278 -37.38 23.97 1.93
CA THR A 278 -38.39 23.46 2.87
C THR A 278 -37.89 23.60 4.30
N TYR A 279 -38.82 23.54 5.26
CA TYR A 279 -38.52 23.55 6.70
C TYR A 279 -38.63 22.16 7.34
N SER A 280 -38.82 21.14 6.51
CA SER A 280 -38.92 19.75 6.92
C SER A 280 -38.36 18.87 5.80
N GLY A 281 -37.41 17.99 6.12
CA GLY A 281 -36.76 17.16 5.13
C GLY A 281 -35.76 16.21 5.77
N LYS A 282 -35.03 15.48 4.91
CA LYS A 282 -33.92 14.62 5.32
C LYS A 282 -32.74 14.92 4.40
N GLU A 283 -31.59 15.27 4.98
CA GLU A 283 -30.34 15.40 4.21
C GLU A 283 -29.99 14.04 3.59
N GLY A 284 -29.65 14.04 2.31
CA GLY A 284 -29.46 12.80 1.57
C GLY A 284 -29.54 12.95 0.05
N ILE A 285 -29.00 11.95 -0.63
CA ILE A 285 -29.16 11.76 -2.07
C ILE A 285 -30.19 10.67 -2.28
N VAL A 286 -31.19 10.96 -3.11
CA VAL A 286 -32.18 9.97 -3.55
C VAL A 286 -32.05 9.79 -5.05
N VAL A 287 -31.87 8.54 -5.47
CA VAL A 287 -31.77 8.13 -6.88
C VAL A 287 -33.07 7.44 -7.25
N LYS A 288 -33.73 7.91 -8.31
CA LYS A 288 -34.85 7.21 -8.94
C LYS A 288 -34.51 6.90 -10.38
N GLU A 289 -34.63 5.64 -10.74
CA GLU A 289 -34.38 5.18 -12.10
C GLU A 289 -35.69 5.11 -12.89
N ASP A 290 -35.64 5.58 -14.13
CA ASP A 290 -36.63 5.32 -15.16
C ASP A 290 -35.94 4.59 -16.34
N ARG A 291 -36.66 4.37 -17.45
CA ARG A 291 -36.16 3.61 -18.62
C ARG A 291 -34.85 4.16 -19.18
N ASP A 292 -34.81 5.44 -19.53
CA ASP A 292 -33.67 6.13 -20.16
C ASP A 292 -33.00 7.16 -19.25
N ARG A 293 -33.57 7.42 -18.07
CA ARG A 293 -33.20 8.55 -17.20
C ARG A 293 -32.92 8.14 -15.77
N ILE A 294 -32.10 8.95 -15.12
CA ILE A 294 -31.92 8.97 -13.67
C ILE A 294 -32.38 10.32 -13.14
N TYR A 295 -33.27 10.28 -12.15
CA TYR A 295 -33.70 11.44 -11.39
C TYR A 295 -32.96 11.47 -10.07
N LEU A 296 -32.04 12.42 -9.93
CA LEU A 296 -31.19 12.60 -8.76
C LEU A 296 -31.73 13.75 -7.92
N THR A 297 -32.04 13.48 -6.65
CA THR A 297 -32.50 14.49 -5.69
C THR A 297 -31.44 14.67 -4.61
N VAL A 298 -30.82 15.84 -4.56
CA VAL A 298 -29.76 16.18 -3.60
C VAL A 298 -30.33 17.16 -2.57
N THR A 299 -30.47 16.71 -1.32
CA THR A 299 -30.99 17.53 -0.22
C THR A 299 -29.91 17.78 0.81
N LYS A 300 -29.70 19.05 1.18
CA LYS A 300 -28.76 19.46 2.22
C LYS A 300 -29.44 20.26 3.32
N GLU A 301 -29.08 19.95 4.57
CA GLU A 301 -29.53 20.67 5.76
C GLU A 301 -28.65 21.92 6.00
N PHE A 302 -29.31 23.02 6.36
CA PHE A 302 -28.66 24.28 6.74
C PHE A 302 -29.18 24.78 8.08
N PRO A 303 -28.31 25.37 8.92
CA PRO A 303 -28.69 25.81 10.27
C PRO A 303 -29.68 26.98 10.27
N THR A 304 -29.70 27.77 9.20
CA THR A 304 -30.66 28.86 8.98
C THR A 304 -31.05 28.93 7.51
N PRO A 305 -32.18 29.58 7.16
CA PRO A 305 -32.50 29.91 5.77
C PRO A 305 -31.44 30.85 5.17
N GLY A 306 -31.40 30.94 3.84
CA GLY A 306 -30.56 31.93 3.14
C GLY A 306 -29.21 31.42 2.63
N TYR A 307 -28.85 30.17 2.91
CA TYR A 307 -27.71 29.53 2.24
C TYR A 307 -28.02 29.34 0.75
N ALA A 308 -27.06 29.67 -0.11
CA ALA A 308 -27.05 29.29 -1.51
C ALA A 308 -26.43 27.90 -1.67
N MET A 309 -27.01 27.09 -2.55
CA MET A 309 -26.48 25.79 -2.95
C MET A 309 -26.66 25.64 -4.46
N ALA A 310 -25.62 25.16 -5.13
CA ALA A 310 -25.62 24.78 -6.53
C ALA A 310 -24.87 23.47 -6.73
N VAL A 311 -25.23 22.73 -7.77
CA VAL A 311 -24.45 21.58 -8.26
C VAL A 311 -23.55 22.13 -9.35
N GLU A 312 -22.25 22.09 -9.14
CA GLU A 312 -21.27 22.59 -10.11
C GLU A 312 -21.06 21.56 -11.23
N LYS A 313 -20.74 20.33 -10.85
CA LYS A 313 -20.51 19.23 -11.78
C LYS A 313 -20.81 17.88 -11.15
N ILE A 314 -21.02 16.89 -12.00
CA ILE A 314 -21.10 15.48 -11.63
C ILE A 314 -19.98 14.75 -12.36
N VAL A 315 -19.15 14.01 -11.63
CA VAL A 315 -18.04 13.25 -12.22
C VAL A 315 -18.13 11.79 -11.81
N TYR A 316 -17.84 10.89 -12.74
CA TYR A 316 -17.58 9.49 -12.44
C TYR A 316 -16.07 9.30 -12.31
N GLU A 317 -15.60 8.94 -11.13
CA GLU A 317 -14.18 8.74 -10.82
C GLU A 317 -14.05 7.60 -9.79
N ASP A 318 -13.03 6.74 -9.93
CA ASP A 318 -12.73 5.64 -9.00
C ASP A 318 -13.91 4.66 -8.75
N GLY A 319 -14.87 4.56 -9.68
CA GLY A 319 -16.04 3.68 -9.55
C GLY A 319 -17.26 4.32 -8.86
N GLU A 320 -17.20 5.62 -8.55
CA GLU A 320 -18.27 6.35 -7.86
C GLU A 320 -18.70 7.59 -8.64
N TYR A 321 -20.00 7.94 -8.56
CA TYR A 321 -20.50 9.21 -9.08
C TYR A 321 -20.45 10.27 -7.97
N LYS A 322 -19.67 11.32 -8.17
CA LYS A 322 -19.48 12.41 -7.22
C LYS A 322 -20.22 13.66 -7.68
N VAL A 323 -21.11 14.17 -6.83
CA VAL A 323 -21.82 15.44 -7.03
C VAL A 323 -21.06 16.54 -6.32
N HIS A 324 -20.46 17.45 -7.07
CA HIS A 324 -19.74 18.59 -6.50
C HIS A 324 -20.71 19.73 -6.20
N LEU A 325 -20.79 20.12 -4.93
CA LEU A 325 -21.68 21.17 -4.44
C LEU A 325 -20.90 22.44 -4.12
N ILE A 326 -21.40 23.57 -4.59
CA ILE A 326 -20.99 24.90 -4.14
C ILE A 326 -22.02 25.40 -3.13
N ILE A 327 -21.56 25.86 -1.97
CA ILE A 327 -22.42 26.35 -0.88
C ILE A 327 -21.92 27.72 -0.42
N ALA A 328 -22.76 28.75 -0.57
CA ALA A 328 -22.45 30.09 -0.06
C ALA A 328 -23.33 30.43 1.15
N PRO A 329 -22.77 30.98 2.24
CA PRO A 329 -23.56 31.44 3.37
C PRO A 329 -24.44 32.65 2.97
N PRO A 330 -25.50 32.94 3.73
CA PRO A 330 -26.27 34.16 3.55
C PRO A 330 -25.39 35.40 3.73
N GLN A 331 -25.83 36.53 3.18
CA GLN A 331 -25.12 37.79 3.31
C GLN A 331 -24.92 38.17 4.78
N LYS A 332 -23.71 38.65 5.09
CA LYS A 332 -23.35 39.04 6.46
C LYS A 332 -24.27 40.19 6.92
N GLY A 333 -24.91 40.02 8.07
CA GLY A 333 -25.84 41.01 8.64
C GLY A 333 -27.30 40.83 8.22
N THR A 334 -27.63 39.83 7.40
CA THR A 334 -29.03 39.48 7.14
C THR A 334 -29.68 38.89 8.39
N ILE A 335 -30.81 39.46 8.81
CA ILE A 335 -31.63 38.92 9.90
C ILE A 335 -32.41 37.73 9.35
N LEU A 336 -32.16 36.54 9.91
CA LEU A 336 -32.75 35.28 9.45
C LEU A 336 -33.45 34.57 10.62
N PRO A 337 -34.57 33.86 10.36
CA PRO A 337 -35.18 33.01 11.37
C PRO A 337 -34.21 31.92 11.84
N GLN A 338 -34.20 31.65 13.16
CA GLN A 338 -33.41 30.56 13.75
C GLN A 338 -34.14 29.22 13.61
N VAL A 339 -34.28 28.76 12.37
CA VAL A 339 -34.91 27.49 12.04
C VAL A 339 -34.06 26.74 11.03
N ILE A 340 -33.99 25.42 11.18
CA ILE A 340 -33.33 24.56 10.20
C ILE A 340 -34.09 24.66 8.87
N SER A 341 -33.34 24.73 7.78
CA SER A 341 -33.90 24.70 6.43
C SER A 341 -33.20 23.64 5.58
N TYR A 342 -33.96 23.06 4.66
CA TYR A 342 -33.47 22.07 3.72
C TYR A 342 -33.55 22.67 2.33
N ARG A 343 -32.44 22.60 1.59
CA ARG A 343 -32.41 22.96 0.18
C ARG A 343 -32.29 21.69 -0.65
N THR A 344 -33.19 21.53 -1.60
CA THR A 344 -33.27 20.34 -2.44
C THR A 344 -33.11 20.75 -3.90
N ILE A 345 -32.16 20.12 -4.59
CA ILE A 345 -31.94 20.27 -6.03
C ILE A 345 -32.34 18.97 -6.72
N HIS A 346 -33.20 19.07 -7.73
CA HIS A 346 -33.62 17.94 -8.56
C HIS A 346 -32.93 18.02 -9.91
N LEU A 347 -32.24 16.94 -10.27
CA LEU A 347 -31.50 16.79 -11.51
C LEU A 347 -32.04 15.61 -12.33
N GLU A 348 -31.86 15.71 -13.63
CA GLU A 348 -32.11 14.67 -14.62
C GLU A 348 -30.81 14.35 -15.35
N ILE A 349 -30.50 13.06 -15.48
CA ILE A 349 -29.29 12.54 -16.14
C ILE A 349 -29.73 11.46 -17.15
N LEU A 350 -29.18 11.46 -18.36
CA LEU A 350 -29.42 10.40 -19.35
C LEU A 350 -28.56 9.18 -19.00
N LYS A 351 -29.15 7.98 -19.06
CA LYS A 351 -28.41 6.73 -18.78
C LYS A 351 -27.30 6.46 -19.80
N ASP A 352 -27.42 6.96 -21.02
CA ASP A 352 -26.40 6.87 -22.07
C ASP A 352 -25.11 7.63 -21.70
N ASP A 353 -25.24 8.67 -20.87
CA ASP A 353 -24.10 9.41 -20.33
C ASP A 353 -23.43 8.69 -19.15
N MET A 354 -24.00 7.59 -18.68
CA MET A 354 -23.57 6.87 -17.48
C MET A 354 -23.00 5.48 -17.80
N GLY A 355 -22.33 4.88 -16.80
CA GLY A 355 -21.88 3.49 -16.82
C GLY A 355 -23.00 2.49 -16.53
N LYS A 356 -22.63 1.23 -16.25
CA LYS A 356 -23.59 0.19 -15.86
C LYS A 356 -24.04 0.39 -14.39
N PRO A 357 -25.28 0.02 -14.03
CA PRO A 357 -25.74 0.05 -12.63
C PRO A 357 -24.91 -0.89 -11.74
N PRO A 358 -24.88 -0.67 -10.41
CA PRO A 358 -25.69 0.28 -9.65
C PRO A 358 -25.18 1.74 -9.71
N TYR A 359 -26.12 2.69 -9.76
CA TYR A 359 -25.82 4.13 -9.82
C TYR A 359 -25.70 4.74 -8.43
N ASN A 360 -24.53 4.56 -7.81
CA ASN A 360 -24.26 5.07 -6.47
C ASN A 360 -23.67 6.48 -6.53
N PHE A 361 -24.33 7.43 -5.88
CA PHE A 361 -23.90 8.82 -5.82
C PHE A 361 -23.45 9.20 -4.40
N ILE A 362 -22.37 9.96 -4.33
CA ILE A 362 -21.93 10.70 -3.14
C ILE A 362 -21.85 12.19 -3.48
N TRP A 363 -21.84 13.06 -2.47
CA TRP A 363 -21.56 14.49 -2.69
C TRP A 363 -20.23 14.88 -2.07
N GLU A 364 -19.61 15.91 -2.64
CA GLU A 364 -18.45 16.59 -2.09
C GLU A 364 -18.73 18.10 -2.10
N VAL A 365 -18.44 18.80 -1.00
CA VAL A 365 -18.59 20.26 -0.93
C VAL A 365 -17.27 20.89 -1.34
N LEU A 366 -17.29 21.71 -2.38
CA LEU A 366 -16.12 22.44 -2.84
C LEU A 366 -15.91 23.70 -2.00
N PRO A 367 -14.65 24.03 -1.66
CA PRO A 367 -14.34 25.27 -0.98
C PRO A 367 -14.65 26.45 -1.91
N ILE A 368 -15.39 27.45 -1.42
CA ILE A 368 -15.47 28.73 -2.11
C ILE A 368 -14.11 29.41 -1.95
N LEU A 369 -13.38 29.56 -3.05
CA LEU A 369 -12.27 30.52 -3.14
C LEU A 369 -12.90 31.92 -3.15
N LEU A 370 -12.97 32.55 -1.98
CA LEU A 370 -13.36 33.95 -1.81
C LEU A 370 -12.16 34.89 -2.00
#